data_AF-A0A942M4I2-F1
#
_entry.id   AF-A0A942M4I2-F1
#
_cell.length_a   1.000
_cell.length_b   1.000
_cell.length_c   1.000
_cell.angle_alpha   90.00
_cell.angle_beta   90.00
_cell.angle_gamma   90.00
#
_symmetry.space_group_name_H-M   'P 1'
#
loop_
_entity.id
_entity.type
_entity.pdbx_description
1 polymer ?
#
loop_
_entity_poly.entity_id
_entity_poly.type
_entity_poly.pdbx_seq_one_letter_code
_entity_poly.pdbx_strand_id
1 'polypeptide(L)'
;MGSNGNTLTLAEHEEIYASIQAYYLEKSVPQTNPRAIITGGQPGSGKSRITSDAAAEFSEQGGFVIVDADKLRRFHPGYSKLLREDDTNAADLTHQDASGWARKLRRAGQEGRRNLIIDQTSKDPVVLI
;
A
#
# COMPACT_ATOMS: atom_id res chain seq x y z
N MET A 1 -8.41 10.96 -31.07
CA MET A 1 -8.73 10.53 -29.70
C MET A 1 -7.54 9.72 -29.20
N GLY A 2 -6.54 10.37 -28.60
CA GLY A 2 -5.36 9.70 -28.06
C GLY A 2 -5.66 9.22 -26.67
N SER A 3 -5.42 7.93 -26.39
CA SER A 3 -5.38 7.42 -25.03
C SER A 3 -4.23 8.12 -24.30
N ASN A 4 -4.56 8.93 -23.29
CA ASN A 4 -3.56 9.49 -22.38
C ASN A 4 -2.87 8.30 -21.70
N GLY A 5 -1.56 8.13 -21.89
CA GLY A 5 -0.77 6.96 -21.47
C GLY A 5 -0.60 6.78 -19.95
N ASN A 6 -1.59 7.19 -19.15
CA ASN A 6 -1.63 7.12 -17.69
C ASN A 6 -2.76 6.24 -17.14
N THR A 7 -3.68 5.75 -17.97
CA THR A 7 -4.79 4.91 -17.49
C THR A 7 -4.47 3.45 -17.77
N LEU A 8 -4.33 2.65 -16.72
CA LEU A 8 -4.15 1.21 -16.82
C LEU A 8 -5.47 0.53 -17.20
N THR A 9 -5.39 -0.45 -18.09
CA THR A 9 -6.48 -1.40 -18.33
C THR A 9 -6.68 -2.31 -17.11
N LEU A 10 -7.84 -2.97 -17.04
CA LEU A 10 -8.09 -3.96 -15.99
C LEU A 10 -7.07 -5.10 -16.01
N ALA A 11 -6.66 -5.56 -17.20
CA ALA A 11 -5.66 -6.62 -17.35
C ALA A 11 -4.30 -6.20 -16.77
N GLU A 12 -3.82 -5.00 -17.13
CA GLU A 12 -2.57 -4.45 -16.59
C GLU A 12 -2.66 -4.29 -15.06
N HIS A 13 -3.80 -3.85 -14.54
CA HIS A 13 -4.04 -3.78 -13.10
C HIS A 13 -3.89 -5.13 -12.39
N GLU A 14 -4.45 -6.20 -12.98
CA GLU A 14 -4.39 -7.54 -12.42
C GLU A 14 -2.97 -8.12 -12.49
N GLU A 15 -2.26 -7.94 -13.61
CA GLU A 15 -0.87 -8.38 -13.76
C GLU A 15 0.07 -7.69 -12.77
N ILE A 16 -0.04 -6.37 -12.64
CA ILE A 16 0.74 -5.60 -11.66
C ILE A 16 0.36 -6.04 -10.25
N TYR A 17 -0.93 -6.24 -9.97
CA TYR A 17 -1.38 -6.69 -8.66
C TYR A 17 -0.85 -8.07 -8.30
N ALA A 18 -0.80 -9.03 -9.23
CA ALA A 18 -0.24 -10.35 -8.98
C ALA A 18 1.23 -10.23 -8.52
N SER A 19 2.01 -9.35 -9.15
CA SER A 19 3.39 -9.06 -8.77
C SER A 19 3.50 -8.42 -7.38
N ILE A 20 2.63 -7.45 -7.08
CA ILE A 20 2.53 -6.83 -5.75
C ILE A 20 2.21 -7.89 -4.70
N GLN A 21 1.18 -8.70 -4.94
CA GLN A 21 0.71 -9.72 -4.03
C GLN A 21 1.80 -10.74 -3.71
N ALA A 22 2.45 -11.30 -4.72
CA ALA A 22 3.57 -12.23 -4.53
C ALA A 22 4.68 -11.58 -3.68
N TYR A 23 5.14 -10.40 -4.09
CA TYR A 23 6.22 -9.70 -3.40
C TYR A 23 5.93 -9.46 -1.90
N TYR A 24 4.71 -9.04 -1.55
CA TYR A 24 4.38 -8.73 -0.15
C TYR A 24 4.00 -9.95 0.67
N LEU A 25 3.30 -10.94 0.10
CA LEU A 25 2.93 -12.15 0.84
C LEU A 25 4.14 -13.04 1.17
N GLU A 26 5.14 -13.11 0.28
CA GLU A 26 6.38 -13.87 0.48
C GLU A 26 7.19 -13.42 1.71
N LYS A 27 6.98 -12.18 2.19
CA LYS A 27 7.66 -11.64 3.38
C LYS A 27 7.03 -12.06 4.70
N SER A 28 6.01 -12.90 4.66
CA SER A 28 5.28 -13.33 5.85
C SER A 28 4.89 -14.79 5.76
N VAL A 29 4.50 -15.39 6.88
CA VAL A 29 3.84 -16.71 6.96
C VAL A 29 2.46 -16.59 7.63
N PRO A 30 1.51 -17.51 7.37
CA PRO A 30 0.24 -17.53 8.08
C PRO A 30 0.43 -17.69 9.59
N GLN A 31 -0.38 -17.00 10.38
CA GLN A 31 -0.34 -17.02 11.83
C GLN A 31 -1.58 -17.70 12.42
N THR A 32 -1.40 -18.36 13.57
CA THR A 32 -2.52 -18.90 14.34
C THR A 32 -3.38 -17.77 14.92
N ASN A 33 -2.78 -16.68 15.37
CA ASN A 33 -3.48 -15.50 15.87
C ASN A 33 -2.96 -14.22 15.19
N PRO A 34 -3.35 -13.96 13.93
CA PRO A 34 -2.81 -12.83 13.18
C PRO A 34 -3.22 -11.51 13.81
N ARG A 35 -2.29 -10.55 13.84
CA ARG A 35 -2.49 -9.20 14.38
C ARG A 35 -2.40 -8.16 13.28
N ALA A 36 -3.18 -7.10 13.42
CA ALA A 36 -3.10 -5.94 12.55
C ALA A 36 -2.81 -4.70 13.38
N ILE A 37 -1.87 -3.88 12.91
CA ILE A 37 -1.62 -2.54 13.43
C ILE A 37 -2.04 -1.55 12.34
N ILE A 38 -2.91 -0.61 12.72
CA ILE A 38 -3.43 0.41 11.82
C ILE A 38 -2.90 1.75 12.32
N THR A 39 -2.16 2.44 11.46
CA THR A 39 -1.65 3.78 11.75
C THR A 39 -2.45 4.81 10.97
N GLY A 40 -2.82 5.90 11.66
CA GLY A 40 -3.53 7.03 11.08
C GLY A 40 -3.01 8.34 11.66
N GLY A 41 -2.84 9.35 10.80
CA GLY A 41 -2.42 10.69 11.21
C GLY A 41 -1.69 11.44 10.10
N GLN A 42 -1.55 12.74 10.26
CA GLN A 42 -0.91 13.61 9.26
C GLN A 42 0.59 13.32 9.10
N PRO A 43 1.20 13.67 7.96
CA PRO A 43 2.65 13.68 7.80
C PRO A 43 3.34 14.41 8.96
N GLY A 44 4.45 13.85 9.47
CA GLY A 44 5.19 14.43 10.60
C GLY A 44 4.68 14.09 12.00
N SER A 45 3.53 13.41 12.15
CA SER A 45 2.94 13.10 13.47
C SER A 45 3.65 11.99 14.27
N GLY A 46 4.85 11.54 13.87
CA GLY A 46 5.67 10.58 14.63
C GLY A 46 5.28 9.10 14.51
N LYS A 47 4.36 8.73 13.60
CA LYS A 47 3.87 7.34 13.45
C LYS A 47 4.95 6.33 13.09
N SER A 48 6.04 6.78 12.47
CA SER A 48 7.16 5.94 12.04
C SER A 48 7.73 5.08 13.18
N ARG A 49 7.74 5.58 14.42
CA ARG A 49 8.23 4.79 15.56
C ARG A 49 7.30 3.61 15.87
N ILE A 50 6.00 3.85 15.96
CA ILE A 50 5.00 2.79 16.21
C ILE A 50 5.04 1.75 15.09
N THR A 51 5.13 2.19 13.83
CA THR A 51 5.25 1.30 12.67
C THR A 51 6.55 0.48 12.71
N SER A 52 7.66 1.07 13.15
CA SER A 52 8.95 0.39 13.26
C SER A 52 8.96 -0.66 14.37
N ASP A 53 8.41 -0.32 15.55
CA ASP A 53 8.35 -1.23 16.69
C ASP A 53 7.45 -2.43 16.35
N ALA A 54 6.31 -2.18 15.69
CA ALA A 54 5.43 -3.20 15.15
C ALA A 54 6.12 -4.12 14.13
N ALA A 55 6.88 -3.53 13.21
CA ALA A 55 7.60 -4.28 12.18
C ALA A 55 8.65 -5.19 12.80
N ALA A 56 9.42 -4.70 13.77
CA ALA A 56 10.41 -5.50 14.50
C ALA A 56 9.75 -6.70 15.20
N GLU A 57 8.66 -6.45 15.94
CA GLU A 57 7.92 -7.52 16.63
C GLU A 57 7.39 -8.58 15.65
N PHE A 58 6.75 -8.15 14.56
CA PHE A 58 6.19 -9.10 13.59
C PHE A 58 7.27 -9.84 12.79
N SER A 59 8.43 -9.23 12.55
CA SER A 59 9.56 -9.91 11.91
C SER A 59 10.05 -11.11 12.72
N GLU A 60 10.02 -11.05 14.05
CA GLU A 60 10.34 -12.20 14.91
C GLU A 60 9.27 -13.30 14.87
N GLN A 61 8.06 -12.97 14.41
CA GLN A 61 6.89 -13.86 14.34
C GLN A 61 6.63 -14.36 12.91
N GLY A 62 7.66 -14.43 12.07
CA GLY A 62 7.52 -14.89 10.69
C GLY A 62 6.99 -13.84 9.73
N GLY A 63 7.11 -12.55 10.07
CA GLY A 63 6.93 -11.42 9.17
C GLY A 63 5.52 -10.83 9.10
N PHE A 64 5.37 -9.83 8.23
CA PHE A 64 4.13 -9.08 8.05
C PHE A 64 3.94 -8.63 6.60
N VAL A 65 2.69 -8.30 6.28
CA VAL A 65 2.33 -7.62 5.04
C VAL A 65 2.11 -6.15 5.36
N ILE A 66 2.86 -5.28 4.70
CA ILE A 66 2.63 -3.83 4.77
C ILE A 66 1.68 -3.38 3.67
N VAL A 67 0.58 -2.75 4.09
CA VAL A 67 -0.44 -2.19 3.22
C VAL A 67 -0.33 -0.67 3.31
N ASP A 68 0.28 -0.08 2.28
CA ASP A 68 0.55 1.36 2.19
C ASP A 68 0.48 1.77 0.72
N ALA A 69 -0.52 2.57 0.36
CA ALA A 69 -0.74 3.01 -1.02
C ALA A 69 0.45 3.82 -1.56
N ASP A 70 1.12 4.63 -0.74
CA ASP A 70 2.29 5.40 -1.19
C ASP A 70 3.44 4.47 -1.56
N LYS A 71 3.65 3.38 -0.80
CA LYS A 71 4.62 2.33 -1.17
C LYS A 71 4.21 1.55 -2.40
N LEU A 72 2.92 1.29 -2.62
CA LEU A 72 2.42 0.56 -3.79
C LEU A 72 2.46 1.38 -5.08
N ARG A 73 2.44 2.71 -4.98
CA ARG A 73 2.52 3.63 -6.13
C ARG A 73 3.75 3.40 -7.01
N ARG A 74 4.86 2.93 -6.43
CA ARG A 74 6.09 2.61 -7.17
C ARG A 74 5.95 1.50 -8.21
N PHE A 75 4.88 0.69 -8.12
CA PHE A 75 4.58 -0.36 -9.09
C PHE A 75 3.79 0.15 -10.30
N HIS A 76 3.30 1.39 -10.25
CA HIS A 76 2.63 2.00 -11.40
C HIS A 76 3.66 2.37 -12.47
N PRO A 77 3.53 1.86 -13.72
CA PRO A 77 4.55 2.02 -14.76
C PRO A 77 4.79 3.49 -15.15
N GLY A 78 3.75 4.33 -15.06
CA GLY A 78 3.86 5.77 -15.31
C GLY A 78 4.44 6.58 -14.15
N TYR A 79 4.59 6.03 -12.94
CA TYR A 79 4.90 6.85 -11.75
C TYR A 79 6.25 7.57 -11.84
N SER A 80 7.31 6.87 -12.28
CA SER A 80 8.63 7.48 -12.44
C SER A 80 8.70 8.55 -13.52
N LYS A 81 7.78 8.51 -14.50
CA LYS A 81 7.64 9.57 -15.51
C LYS A 81 6.90 10.76 -14.92
N LEU A 82 5.75 10.51 -14.29
CA LEU A 82 4.94 11.52 -13.61
C LEU A 82 5.76 12.29 -12.57
N LEU A 83 6.54 11.60 -11.74
CA LEU A 83 7.37 12.25 -10.72
C LEU A 83 8.44 13.18 -11.31
N ARG A 84 8.90 12.94 -12.55
CA ARG A 84 9.86 13.81 -13.24
C ARG A 84 9.19 14.98 -13.95
N GLU A 85 7.96 14.80 -14.42
CA GLU A 85 7.21 15.81 -15.17
C GLU A 85 6.46 16.78 -14.24
N ASP A 86 5.87 16.25 -13.17
CA ASP A 86 5.05 16.98 -12.20
C ASP A 86 5.04 16.20 -10.88
N ASP A 87 6.05 16.45 -10.04
CA ASP A 87 6.22 15.78 -8.76
C ASP A 87 5.04 16.03 -7.79
N THR A 88 4.44 17.21 -7.90
CA THR A 88 3.37 17.70 -7.04
C THR A 88 2.09 16.91 -7.30
N ASN A 89 1.74 16.66 -8.57
CA ASN A 89 0.52 15.94 -8.94
C ASN A 89 0.71 14.43 -9.17
N ALA A 90 1.95 13.93 -9.27
CA ALA A 90 2.24 12.51 -9.51
C ALA A 90 1.53 11.57 -8.52
N ALA A 91 1.44 11.98 -7.25
CA ALA A 91 0.78 11.21 -6.20
C ALA A 91 -0.74 11.09 -6.42
N ASP A 92 -1.37 12.16 -6.91
CA ASP A 92 -2.82 12.21 -7.13
C ASP A 92 -3.21 11.47 -8.41
N LEU A 93 -2.41 11.63 -9.47
CA LEU A 93 -2.61 10.95 -10.77
C LEU A 93 -2.52 9.42 -10.69
N THR A 94 -1.90 8.88 -9.65
CA THR A 94 -1.72 7.42 -9.44
C THR A 94 -2.45 6.92 -8.18
N HIS A 95 -3.18 7.80 -7.48
CA HIS A 95 -3.80 7.48 -6.21
C HIS A 95 -4.84 6.36 -6.34
N GLN A 96 -5.69 6.42 -7.37
CA GLN A 96 -6.77 5.46 -7.57
C GLN A 96 -6.22 4.03 -7.73
N ASP A 97 -5.15 3.88 -8.50
CA ASP A 97 -4.53 2.58 -8.79
C ASP A 97 -3.87 2.00 -7.54
N ALA A 98 -3.05 2.81 -6.89
CA ALA A 98 -2.35 2.44 -5.66
C ALA A 98 -3.33 2.07 -4.52
N SER A 99 -4.39 2.85 -4.36
CA SER A 99 -5.46 2.58 -3.38
C SER A 99 -6.28 1.33 -3.74
N GLY A 100 -6.47 1.04 -5.02
CA GLY A 100 -7.04 -0.21 -5.51
C GLY A 100 -6.20 -1.42 -5.09
N TRP A 101 -4.90 -1.38 -5.37
CA TRP A 101 -3.97 -2.44 -4.98
C TRP A 101 -3.84 -2.60 -3.47
N ALA A 102 -3.84 -1.50 -2.71
CA ALA A 102 -3.79 -1.55 -1.24
C ALA A 102 -5.00 -2.29 -0.65
N ARG A 103 -6.21 -2.02 -1.17
CA ARG A 103 -7.44 -2.73 -0.76
C ARG A 103 -7.37 -4.23 -1.06
N LYS A 104 -6.91 -4.60 -2.26
CA LYS A 104 -6.74 -6.01 -2.64
C LYS A 104 -5.68 -6.70 -1.78
N LEU A 105 -4.53 -6.06 -1.55
CA LEU A 105 -3.44 -6.61 -0.75
C LEU A 105 -3.86 -6.81 0.71
N ARG A 106 -4.61 -5.86 1.29
CA ARG A 106 -5.22 -6.01 2.62
C ARG A 106 -6.08 -7.28 2.69
N ARG A 107 -6.97 -7.46 1.71
CA ARG A 107 -7.85 -8.63 1.65
C ARG A 107 -7.03 -9.92 1.56
N ALA A 108 -6.04 -9.98 0.67
CA ALA A 108 -5.18 -11.14 0.52
C ALA A 108 -4.40 -11.47 1.81
N GLY A 109 -3.91 -10.45 2.53
CA GLY A 109 -3.26 -10.63 3.83
C GLY A 109 -4.22 -11.16 4.91
N GLN A 110 -5.46 -10.67 4.93
CA GLN A 110 -6.51 -11.16 5.85
C GLN A 110 -6.88 -12.62 5.58
N GLU A 111 -7.17 -12.96 4.32
CA GLU A 111 -7.49 -14.32 3.89
C GLU A 111 -6.32 -15.28 4.12
N GLY A 112 -5.10 -14.81 3.87
CA GLY A 112 -3.86 -15.55 4.14
C GLY A 112 -3.45 -15.60 5.61
N ARG A 113 -4.26 -15.06 6.54
CA ARG A 113 -3.98 -14.98 7.99
C ARG A 113 -2.59 -14.41 8.31
N ARG A 114 -2.19 -13.33 7.64
CA ARG A 114 -0.90 -12.67 7.86
C ARG A 114 -1.00 -11.60 8.94
N ASN A 115 0.10 -11.35 9.64
CA ASN A 115 0.23 -10.11 10.40
C ASN A 115 0.23 -8.93 9.42
N LEU A 116 -0.48 -7.85 9.76
CA LEU A 116 -0.64 -6.68 8.90
C LEU A 116 -0.15 -5.41 9.57
N ILE A 117 0.53 -4.57 8.79
CA ILE A 117 0.75 -3.17 9.11
C ILE A 117 0.02 -2.36 8.04
N ILE A 118 -0.98 -1.59 8.43
CA ILE A 118 -1.81 -0.81 7.53
C ILE A 118 -1.53 0.66 7.80
N ASP A 119 -0.82 1.32 6.89
CA ASP A 119 -0.53 2.75 7.00
C ASP A 119 -1.56 3.54 6.19
N GLN A 120 -2.39 4.31 6.90
CA GLN A 120 -3.36 5.21 6.29
C GLN A 120 -2.90 6.64 6.51
N THR A 121 -2.32 7.23 5.45
CA THR A 121 -2.07 8.66 5.42
C THR A 121 -3.39 9.40 5.18
N SER A 122 -3.91 10.07 6.20
CA SER A 122 -5.02 11.01 6.03
C SER A 122 -4.50 12.24 5.28
N LYS A 123 -4.95 12.44 4.04
CA LYS A 123 -4.67 13.69 3.30
C LYS A 123 -5.54 14.86 3.77
N ASP A 124 -6.62 14.61 4.52
CA ASP A 124 -7.48 15.65 5.09
C ASP A 124 -7.88 15.33 6.55
N PRO A 125 -7.86 16.32 7.47
CA PRO A 125 -8.78 16.33 8.59
C PRO A 125 -10.16 16.77 8.08
N VAL A 126 -11.25 16.14 8.55
CA VAL A 126 -12.67 16.35 8.16
C VAL A 126 -13.07 15.37 7.03
N VAL A 127 -13.91 14.35 7.26
CA VAL A 127 -15.19 14.36 7.96
C VAL A 127 -15.38 13.09 8.81
N LEU A 128 -15.43 13.26 10.13
CA LEU A 128 -16.25 12.42 11.03
C LEU A 128 -17.55 13.20 11.24
N ILE A 129 -18.59 12.85 10.49
CA ILE A 129 -20.01 12.95 10.85
C ILE A 129 -20.73 11.80 10.16
#